data_AF-A0A529HZM9-F1
#
_entry.id   AF-A0A529HZM9-F1
#
_cell.length_a   1.000
_cell.length_b   1.000
_cell.length_c   1.000
_cell.angle_alpha   90.00
_cell.angle_beta   90.00
_cell.angle_gamma   90.00
#
_symmetry.space_group_name_H-M   'P 1'
#
loop_
_entity.id
_entity.type
_entity.pdbx_description
1 polymer ?
#
loop_
_entity_poly.entity_id
_entity_poly.type
_entity_poly.pdbx_seq_one_letter_code
_entity_poly.pdbx_strand_id
1 'polypeptide(L)'
;MSARASQSPLTHQVTLTVLMLAAFALAMVVGFGFYATAQADHVSLERQKIFFANGLKDQIAAVEREQESVTVWDDSIINVKAGNQAWIEENLSVWMYSYYGHNRVYVLDAANRPVHAMREGKVLDPSVYGEDEPELRPTIERLRAKMAEPPSEDASAAPAKMVGEDLVSLGGKPAILSIMPLVPSTNRLTQARGSEYLHISVEFINDAVIGKIAEKYLLAGAHLLPLSQTSGSAAIPLVDSRGVILGYIGWDQERPGLTLVRKAAPALIVGLLLAASVLAFL
;
A
#
# COMPACT_ATOMS: atom_id res chain seq x y z
N MET A 1 76.37 35.63 -5.02
CA MET A 1 75.42 34.86 -5.87
C MET A 1 74.17 34.57 -5.05
N SER A 2 73.07 35.29 -5.28
CA SER A 2 71.71 34.79 -5.04
C SER A 2 70.72 35.80 -5.64
N ALA A 3 70.20 35.51 -6.82
CA ALA A 3 69.19 36.34 -7.46
C ALA A 3 67.83 36.03 -6.83
N ARG A 4 67.26 36.97 -6.08
CA ARG A 4 65.86 36.93 -5.66
C ARG A 4 65.00 37.10 -6.92
N ALA A 5 64.30 36.05 -7.33
CA ALA A 5 63.28 36.14 -8.36
C ALA A 5 62.13 37.03 -7.86
N SER A 6 62.05 38.26 -8.35
CA SER A 6 60.86 39.09 -8.18
C SER A 6 59.76 38.51 -9.07
N GLN A 7 58.80 37.79 -8.49
CA GLN A 7 57.57 37.42 -9.20
C GLN A 7 56.88 38.71 -9.66
N SER A 8 56.59 38.84 -10.95
CA SER A 8 55.96 40.04 -11.49
C SER A 8 54.49 40.10 -11.03
N PRO A 9 53.94 41.29 -10.73
CA PRO A 9 52.55 41.42 -10.26
C PRO A 9 51.51 40.82 -11.23
N LEU A 10 51.83 40.73 -12.52
CA LEU A 10 51.01 40.11 -13.56
C LEU A 10 50.94 38.58 -13.42
N THR A 11 52.06 37.90 -13.11
CA THR A 11 52.05 36.44 -12.93
C THR A 11 51.20 36.04 -11.73
N HIS A 12 51.35 36.75 -10.60
CA HIS A 12 50.54 36.50 -9.40
C HIS A 12 49.03 36.72 -9.63
N GLN A 13 48.63 37.75 -10.38
CA GLN A 13 47.22 38.00 -10.71
C GLN A 13 46.61 36.91 -11.61
N VAL A 14 47.38 36.43 -12.60
CA VAL A 14 46.92 35.34 -13.48
C VAL A 14 46.75 34.04 -12.70
N THR A 15 47.74 33.64 -11.89
CA THR A 15 47.66 32.41 -11.09
C THR A 15 46.48 32.44 -10.13
N LEU A 16 46.25 33.57 -9.45
CA LEU A 16 45.13 33.72 -8.52
C LEU A 16 43.77 33.62 -9.23
N THR A 17 43.66 34.19 -10.44
CA THR A 17 42.43 34.12 -11.25
C THR A 17 42.16 32.68 -11.70
N VAL A 18 43.18 31.95 -12.16
CA VAL A 18 43.07 30.54 -12.56
C VAL A 18 42.66 29.67 -11.37
N LEU A 19 43.27 29.85 -10.20
CA LEU A 19 42.91 29.14 -8.98
C LEU A 19 41.47 29.42 -8.55
N MET A 20 41.02 30.68 -8.63
CA MET A 20 39.65 31.06 -8.29
C MET A 20 38.63 30.41 -9.24
N LEU A 21 38.89 30.41 -10.54
CA LEU A 21 38.05 29.75 -11.54
C LEU A 21 38.02 28.24 -11.34
N ALA A 22 39.17 27.61 -11.03
CA ALA A 22 39.26 26.19 -10.75
C ALA A 22 38.48 25.81 -9.47
N ALA A 23 38.62 26.60 -8.40
CA ALA A 23 37.87 26.40 -7.16
C ALA A 23 36.37 26.57 -7.37
N PHE A 24 35.95 27.58 -8.15
CA PHE A 24 34.55 27.79 -8.49
C PHE A 24 33.98 26.63 -9.32
N ALA A 25 34.71 26.17 -10.35
CA ALA A 25 34.32 25.01 -11.15
C ALA A 25 34.19 23.75 -10.28
N LEU A 26 35.14 23.51 -9.37
CA LEU A 26 35.08 22.41 -8.42
C LEU A 26 33.85 22.51 -7.50
N ALA A 27 33.58 23.69 -6.95
CA ALA A 27 32.42 23.94 -6.11
C ALA A 27 31.11 23.67 -6.88
N MET A 28 31.02 24.07 -8.15
CA MET A 28 29.87 23.77 -9.01
C MET A 28 29.70 22.27 -9.23
N VAL A 29 30.77 21.54 -9.54
CA VAL A 29 30.70 20.09 -9.79
C VAL A 29 30.29 19.35 -8.51
N VAL A 30 30.88 19.69 -7.36
CA VAL A 30 30.52 19.10 -6.07
C VAL A 30 29.08 19.43 -5.69
N GLY A 31 28.68 20.70 -5.81
CA GLY A 31 27.32 21.15 -5.53
C GLY A 31 26.29 20.46 -6.41
N PHE A 32 26.55 20.37 -7.72
CA PHE A 32 25.70 19.63 -8.65
C PHE A 32 25.65 18.13 -8.32
N GLY A 33 26.78 17.54 -7.92
CA GLY A 33 26.83 16.13 -7.48
C GLY A 33 25.94 15.86 -6.28
N PHE A 34 25.98 16.73 -5.26
CA PHE A 34 25.07 16.64 -4.10
C PHE A 34 23.60 16.81 -4.50
N TYR A 35 23.30 17.80 -5.35
CA TYR A 35 21.95 18.02 -5.87
C TYR A 35 21.43 16.80 -6.64
N ALA A 36 22.21 16.27 -7.59
CA ALA A 36 21.84 15.11 -8.38
C ALA A 36 21.62 13.86 -7.50
N THR A 37 22.45 13.69 -6.46
CA THR A 37 22.33 12.61 -5.47
C THR A 37 21.01 12.70 -4.70
N ALA A 38 20.72 13.86 -4.13
CA ALA A 38 19.49 14.09 -3.38
C ALA A 38 18.25 13.92 -4.27
N GLN A 39 18.33 14.41 -5.51
CA GLN A 39 17.26 14.27 -6.49
C GLN A 39 17.01 12.80 -6.86
N ALA A 40 18.06 12.00 -7.06
CA ALA A 40 17.94 10.58 -7.35
C ALA A 40 17.29 9.81 -6.18
N ASP A 41 17.69 10.11 -4.94
CA ASP A 41 17.09 9.49 -3.75
C ASP A 41 15.63 9.90 -3.54
N HIS A 42 15.28 11.15 -3.84
CA HIS A 42 13.90 11.64 -3.75
C HIS A 42 13.00 10.98 -4.80
N VAL A 43 13.43 10.92 -6.07
CA VAL A 43 12.68 10.24 -7.14
C VAL A 43 12.53 8.74 -6.84
N SER A 44 13.56 8.10 -6.27
CA SER A 44 13.47 6.70 -5.83
C SER A 44 12.41 6.53 -4.74
N LEU A 45 12.39 7.42 -3.73
CA LEU A 45 11.41 7.35 -2.65
C LEU A 45 9.96 7.47 -3.16
N GLU A 46 9.69 8.41 -4.06
CA GLU A 46 8.34 8.57 -4.62
C GLU A 46 7.90 7.35 -5.43
N ARG A 47 8.83 6.73 -6.16
CA ARG A 47 8.56 5.45 -6.84
C ARG A 47 8.24 4.32 -5.85
N GLN A 48 9.00 4.20 -4.76
CA GLN A 48 8.77 3.19 -3.73
C GLN A 48 7.38 3.36 -3.07
N LYS A 49 6.95 4.60 -2.80
CA LYS A 49 5.58 4.90 -2.31
C LYS A 49 4.51 4.42 -3.30
N ILE A 50 4.69 4.70 -4.60
CA ILE A 50 3.76 4.25 -5.65
C ILE A 50 3.67 2.72 -5.70
N PHE A 51 4.79 2.01 -5.54
CA PHE A 51 4.80 0.55 -5.51
C PHE A 51 4.01 -0.03 -4.34
N PHE A 52 4.19 0.49 -3.13
CA PHE A 52 3.36 0.07 -2.00
C PHE A 52 1.89 0.42 -2.19
N ALA A 53 1.56 1.61 -2.69
CA ALA A 53 0.18 2.00 -2.96
C ALA A 53 -0.49 1.07 -3.99
N ASN A 54 0.23 0.73 -5.06
CA ASN A 54 -0.25 -0.22 -6.06
C ASN A 54 -0.37 -1.64 -5.50
N GLY A 55 0.59 -2.09 -4.71
CA GLY A 55 0.53 -3.41 -4.06
C GLY A 55 -0.65 -3.53 -3.09
N LEU A 56 -0.94 -2.49 -2.32
CA LEU A 56 -2.12 -2.44 -1.45
C LEU A 56 -3.41 -2.50 -2.28
N LYS A 57 -3.48 -1.73 -3.37
CA LYS A 57 -4.63 -1.76 -4.29
C LYS A 57 -4.81 -3.14 -4.92
N ASP A 58 -3.72 -3.80 -5.32
CA ASP A 58 -3.74 -5.15 -5.88
C ASP A 58 -4.25 -6.17 -4.85
N GLN A 59 -3.87 -6.02 -3.58
CA GLN A 59 -4.33 -6.87 -2.48
C GLN A 59 -5.83 -6.67 -2.20
N ILE A 60 -6.30 -5.42 -2.14
CA ILE A 60 -7.74 -5.13 -2.00
C ILE A 60 -8.53 -5.80 -3.14
N ALA A 61 -8.06 -5.62 -4.38
CA ALA A 61 -8.68 -6.26 -5.54
C ALA A 61 -8.58 -7.80 -5.51
N ALA A 62 -7.57 -8.38 -4.83
CA ALA A 62 -7.47 -9.82 -4.62
C ALA A 62 -8.57 -10.32 -3.67
N VAL A 63 -8.72 -9.68 -2.50
CA VAL A 63 -9.79 -10.01 -1.53
C VAL A 63 -11.16 -10.00 -2.21
N GLU A 64 -11.45 -8.98 -3.03
CA GLU A 64 -12.71 -8.92 -3.77
C GLU A 64 -12.89 -10.07 -4.77
N ARG A 65 -11.86 -10.39 -5.57
CA ARG A 65 -11.93 -11.47 -6.57
C ARG A 65 -12.08 -12.84 -5.93
N GLU A 66 -11.40 -13.06 -4.81
CA GLU A 66 -11.46 -14.29 -4.03
C GLU A 66 -12.85 -14.46 -3.43
N GLN A 67 -13.44 -13.38 -2.89
CA GLN A 67 -14.79 -13.36 -2.36
C GLN A 67 -15.85 -13.59 -3.45
N GLU A 68 -15.64 -13.08 -4.67
CA GLU A 68 -16.59 -13.23 -5.78
C GLU A 68 -16.93 -14.69 -6.11
N SER A 69 -15.96 -15.60 -5.91
CA SER A 69 -16.13 -17.04 -6.14
C SER A 69 -17.23 -17.69 -5.28
N VAL A 70 -17.60 -17.08 -4.15
CA VAL A 70 -18.62 -17.60 -3.23
C VAL A 70 -19.89 -16.75 -3.20
N THR A 71 -19.84 -15.51 -3.72
CA THR A 71 -20.96 -14.56 -3.66
C THR A 71 -21.77 -14.49 -4.95
N VAL A 72 -21.17 -14.83 -6.09
CA VAL A 72 -21.87 -14.97 -7.38
C VAL A 72 -22.13 -16.45 -7.63
N TRP A 73 -23.04 -17.04 -6.84
CA TRP A 73 -23.32 -18.47 -6.88
C TRP A 73 -24.73 -18.79 -6.38
N ASP A 74 -25.50 -19.53 -7.18
CA ASP A 74 -26.88 -19.93 -6.89
C ASP A 74 -27.01 -20.69 -5.57
N ASP A 75 -26.09 -21.64 -5.29
CA ASP A 75 -26.16 -22.49 -4.11
C ASP A 75 -25.90 -21.71 -2.82
N SER A 76 -25.10 -20.64 -2.88
CA SER A 76 -24.87 -19.74 -1.75
C SER A 76 -26.19 -19.13 -1.27
N ILE A 77 -27.03 -18.69 -2.20
CA ILE A 77 -28.35 -18.11 -1.86
C ILE A 77 -29.27 -19.18 -1.27
N ILE A 78 -29.34 -20.35 -1.90
CA ILE A 78 -30.24 -21.44 -1.48
C ILE A 78 -29.89 -21.88 -0.05
N ASN A 79 -28.62 -22.18 0.22
CA ASN A 79 -28.20 -22.72 1.51
C ASN A 79 -28.20 -21.67 2.63
N VAL A 80 -27.84 -20.42 2.33
CA VAL A 80 -27.92 -19.33 3.32
C VAL A 80 -29.36 -19.06 3.72
N LYS A 81 -30.30 -19.01 2.75
CA LYS A 81 -31.73 -18.81 3.07
C LYS A 81 -32.35 -20.02 3.79
N ALA A 82 -31.87 -21.22 3.52
CA ALA A 82 -32.28 -22.43 4.25
C ALA A 82 -31.68 -22.53 5.66
N GLY A 83 -30.72 -21.65 6.03
CA GLY A 83 -30.02 -21.73 7.31
C GLY A 83 -29.11 -22.95 7.44
N ASN A 84 -28.62 -23.49 6.33
CA ASN A 84 -27.77 -24.69 6.31
C ASN A 84 -26.34 -24.36 6.77
N GLN A 85 -26.14 -24.29 8.09
CA GLN A 85 -24.87 -23.85 8.69
C GLN A 85 -23.68 -24.73 8.30
N ALA A 86 -23.86 -26.05 8.18
CA ALA A 86 -22.78 -26.95 7.76
C ALA A 86 -22.30 -26.60 6.34
N TRP A 87 -23.23 -26.34 5.42
CA TRP A 87 -22.88 -25.95 4.06
C TRP A 87 -22.23 -24.56 4.02
N ILE A 88 -22.73 -23.59 4.80
CA ILE A 88 -22.14 -22.24 4.89
C ILE A 88 -20.69 -22.33 5.40
N GLU A 89 -20.45 -23.14 6.44
CA GLU A 89 -19.11 -23.36 7.00
C GLU A 89 -18.14 -23.90 5.94
N GLU A 90 -18.54 -24.95 5.24
CA GLU A 90 -17.72 -25.67 4.27
C GLU A 90 -17.47 -24.86 2.98
N ASN A 91 -18.43 -24.06 2.54
CA ASN A 91 -18.41 -23.46 1.20
C ASN A 91 -18.20 -21.94 1.20
N LEU A 92 -18.60 -21.23 2.27
CA LEU A 92 -18.54 -19.76 2.31
C LEU A 92 -17.63 -19.23 3.43
N SER A 93 -16.96 -20.07 4.20
CA SER A 93 -16.40 -19.62 5.49
C SER A 93 -14.98 -20.12 5.76
N VAL A 94 -14.82 -21.25 6.45
CA VAL A 94 -13.56 -21.63 7.11
C VAL A 94 -12.38 -21.74 6.14
N TRP A 95 -12.61 -22.26 4.95
CA TRP A 95 -11.58 -22.44 3.94
C TRP A 95 -10.99 -21.10 3.46
N MET A 96 -11.77 -20.01 3.47
CA MET A 96 -11.32 -18.68 3.07
C MET A 96 -10.20 -18.16 3.99
N TYR A 97 -10.21 -18.56 5.27
CA TYR A 97 -9.10 -18.29 6.17
C TYR A 97 -7.85 -19.09 5.80
N SER A 98 -7.97 -20.43 5.69
CA SER A 98 -6.80 -21.29 5.46
C SER A 98 -6.18 -21.13 4.08
N TYR A 99 -6.97 -20.78 3.07
CA TYR A 99 -6.55 -20.71 1.68
C TYR A 99 -6.22 -19.28 1.23
N TYR A 100 -7.10 -18.32 1.53
CA TYR A 100 -6.91 -16.92 1.12
C TYR A 100 -6.38 -16.01 2.23
N GLY A 101 -6.46 -16.42 3.50
CA GLY A 101 -6.07 -15.58 4.63
C GLY A 101 -7.18 -14.63 5.09
N HIS A 102 -8.44 -14.83 4.66
CA HIS A 102 -9.56 -14.00 5.10
C HIS A 102 -9.86 -14.28 6.57
N ASN A 103 -9.37 -13.39 7.44
CA ASN A 103 -9.38 -13.53 8.90
C ASN A 103 -10.78 -13.54 9.51
N ARG A 104 -11.75 -12.83 8.91
CA ARG A 104 -13.13 -12.83 9.39
C ARG A 104 -14.09 -12.94 8.23
N VAL A 105 -15.10 -13.77 8.42
CA VAL A 105 -16.23 -13.89 7.51
C VAL A 105 -17.53 -13.74 8.29
N TYR A 106 -18.43 -12.91 7.78
CA TYR A 106 -19.79 -12.81 8.30
C TYR A 106 -20.79 -12.97 7.16
N VAL A 107 -21.93 -13.57 7.47
CA VAL A 107 -23.10 -13.52 6.58
C VAL A 107 -24.21 -12.76 7.29
N LEU A 108 -24.71 -11.71 6.65
CA LEU A 108 -25.80 -10.90 7.16
C LEU A 108 -27.07 -11.14 6.34
N ASP A 109 -28.22 -11.17 7.00
CA ASP A 109 -29.52 -11.19 6.33
C ASP A 109 -29.90 -9.82 5.75
N ALA A 110 -31.08 -9.77 5.12
CA ALA A 110 -31.63 -8.55 4.52
C ALA A 110 -31.83 -7.40 5.53
N ALA A 111 -31.96 -7.70 6.83
CA ALA A 111 -32.09 -6.73 7.91
C ALA A 111 -30.75 -6.41 8.59
N ASN A 112 -29.62 -6.82 7.98
CA ASN A 112 -28.27 -6.70 8.50
C ASN A 112 -28.02 -7.46 9.81
N ARG A 113 -28.81 -8.50 10.12
CA ARG A 113 -28.58 -9.36 11.29
C ARG A 113 -27.60 -10.46 10.93
N PRO A 114 -26.61 -10.77 11.80
CA PRO A 114 -25.65 -11.82 11.53
C PRO A 114 -26.30 -13.20 11.63
N VAL A 115 -26.14 -14.01 10.59
CA VAL A 115 -26.62 -15.41 10.53
C VAL A 115 -25.48 -16.42 10.51
N HIS A 116 -24.25 -15.97 10.27
CA HIS A 116 -23.03 -16.77 10.34
C HIS A 116 -21.85 -15.87 10.71
N ALA A 117 -20.90 -16.41 11.48
CA ALA A 117 -19.66 -15.74 11.84
C ALA A 117 -18.50 -16.73 11.91
N MET A 118 -17.38 -16.36 11.30
CA MET A 118 -16.11 -17.05 11.41
C MET A 118 -15.01 -16.05 11.71
N ARG A 119 -14.11 -16.42 12.63
CA ARG A 119 -12.90 -15.67 12.94
C ARG A 119 -11.71 -16.63 13.01
N GLU A 120 -10.64 -16.31 12.31
CA GLU A 120 -9.38 -17.06 12.31
C GLU A 120 -9.59 -18.57 12.08
N GLY A 121 -10.45 -18.91 11.11
CA GLY A 121 -10.76 -20.29 10.73
C GLY A 121 -11.70 -21.04 11.68
N LYS A 122 -12.33 -20.35 12.65
CA LYS A 122 -13.27 -20.97 13.59
C LYS A 122 -14.65 -20.34 13.47
N VAL A 123 -15.67 -21.17 13.26
CA VAL A 123 -17.07 -20.73 13.36
C VAL A 123 -17.40 -20.41 14.82
N LEU A 124 -18.04 -19.26 15.02
CA LEU A 124 -18.43 -18.73 16.32
C LEU A 124 -19.93 -18.42 16.31
N ASP A 125 -20.47 -18.13 17.49
CA ASP A 125 -21.83 -17.60 17.60
C ASP A 125 -21.95 -16.28 16.79
N PRO A 126 -22.98 -16.11 15.92
CA PRO A 126 -23.11 -14.92 15.08
C PRO A 126 -23.13 -13.59 15.85
N SER A 127 -23.47 -13.59 17.14
CA SER A 127 -23.46 -12.39 17.99
C SER A 127 -22.07 -11.72 18.11
N VAL A 128 -20.97 -12.44 17.86
CA VAL A 128 -19.62 -11.84 17.85
C VAL A 128 -19.45 -10.75 16.80
N TYR A 129 -20.29 -10.73 15.76
CA TYR A 129 -20.36 -9.64 14.78
C TYR A 129 -20.57 -8.27 15.42
N GLY A 130 -21.30 -8.21 16.55
CA GLY A 130 -21.59 -6.94 17.25
C GLY A 130 -20.34 -6.19 17.73
N GLU A 131 -19.20 -6.86 17.88
CA GLU A 131 -17.92 -6.20 18.20
C GLU A 131 -17.34 -5.42 17.01
N ASP A 132 -17.63 -5.84 15.78
CA ASP A 132 -17.11 -5.24 14.54
C ASP A 132 -18.13 -4.33 13.85
N GLU A 133 -19.42 -4.56 14.10
CA GLU A 133 -20.54 -3.85 13.49
C GLU A 133 -20.32 -2.33 13.41
N PRO A 134 -19.86 -1.60 14.46
CA PRO A 134 -19.69 -0.16 14.38
C PRO A 134 -18.75 0.31 13.26
N GLU A 135 -17.71 -0.47 12.96
CA GLU A 135 -16.70 -0.17 11.94
C GLU A 135 -17.15 -0.62 10.55
N LEU A 136 -17.97 -1.68 10.48
CA LEU A 136 -18.47 -2.24 9.21
C LEU A 136 -19.73 -1.54 8.70
N ARG A 137 -20.56 -1.01 9.60
CA ARG A 137 -21.87 -0.43 9.30
C ARG A 137 -21.85 0.66 8.23
N PRO A 138 -20.90 1.64 8.21
CA PRO A 138 -20.90 2.65 7.15
C PRO A 138 -20.77 2.06 5.74
N THR A 139 -19.95 1.03 5.58
CA THR A 139 -19.76 0.33 4.29
C THR A 139 -20.99 -0.49 3.93
N ILE A 140 -21.61 -1.16 4.90
CA ILE A 140 -22.87 -1.89 4.72
C ILE A 140 -23.98 -0.96 4.25
N GLU A 141 -24.17 0.17 4.92
CA GLU A 141 -25.22 1.14 4.60
C GLU A 141 -25.03 1.74 3.20
N ARG A 142 -23.79 2.12 2.84
CA ARG A 142 -23.46 2.59 1.47
C ARG A 142 -23.79 1.54 0.42
N LEU A 143 -23.41 0.28 0.66
CA LEU A 143 -23.69 -0.80 -0.27
C LEU A 143 -25.19 -1.07 -0.39
N ARG A 144 -25.92 -1.10 0.73
CA ARG A 144 -27.39 -1.26 0.74
C ARG A 144 -28.09 -0.14 -0.02
N ALA A 145 -27.67 1.10 0.15
CA ALA A 145 -28.20 2.24 -0.61
C ALA A 145 -27.96 2.07 -2.11
N LYS A 146 -26.73 1.75 -2.53
CA LYS A 146 -26.36 1.46 -3.93
C LYS A 146 -27.18 0.31 -4.52
N MET A 147 -27.41 -0.75 -3.73
CA MET A 147 -28.24 -1.88 -4.14
C MET A 147 -29.71 -1.50 -4.29
N ALA A 148 -30.22 -0.49 -3.58
CA ALA A 148 -31.61 -0.05 -3.68
C ALA A 148 -31.87 0.88 -4.89
N GLU A 149 -30.84 1.54 -5.43
CA GLU A 149 -30.96 2.41 -6.61
C GLU A 149 -31.45 1.62 -7.84
N PRO A 150 -32.27 2.17 -8.75
CA PRO A 150 -32.67 1.45 -9.96
C PRO A 150 -31.47 1.16 -10.88
N PRO A 151 -31.52 0.11 -11.73
CA PRO A 151 -30.51 -0.10 -12.76
C PRO A 151 -30.38 1.15 -13.63
N SER A 152 -29.14 1.51 -14.00
CA SER A 152 -28.93 2.56 -15.01
C SER A 152 -29.67 2.19 -16.29
N GLU A 153 -30.36 3.16 -16.89
CA GLU A 153 -31.02 2.99 -18.20
C GLU A 153 -29.99 2.89 -19.35
N ASP A 154 -28.72 3.25 -19.09
CA ASP A 154 -27.63 3.12 -20.05
C ASP A 154 -27.18 1.66 -20.19
N ALA A 155 -27.76 0.95 -21.16
CA ALA A 155 -27.38 -0.41 -21.53
C ALA A 155 -25.93 -0.56 -22.03
N SER A 156 -25.22 0.55 -22.29
CA SER A 156 -23.81 0.59 -22.66
C SER A 156 -22.86 0.65 -21.45
N ALA A 157 -23.37 0.94 -20.25
CA ALA A 157 -22.59 0.91 -19.04
C ALA A 157 -22.37 -0.55 -18.59
N ALA A 158 -21.12 -0.92 -18.32
CA ALA A 158 -20.84 -2.20 -17.66
C ALA A 158 -21.61 -2.23 -16.32
N PRO A 159 -22.23 -3.37 -15.95
CA PRO A 159 -22.94 -3.46 -14.68
C PRO A 159 -21.97 -3.10 -13.55
N ALA A 160 -22.33 -2.08 -12.77
CA ALA A 160 -21.50 -1.63 -11.67
C ALA A 160 -21.28 -2.79 -10.70
N LYS A 161 -20.02 -3.13 -10.40
CA LYS A 161 -19.68 -4.15 -9.41
C LYS A 161 -20.35 -3.78 -8.08
N MET A 162 -21.17 -4.69 -7.57
CA MET A 162 -21.95 -4.46 -6.35
C MET A 162 -21.10 -4.89 -5.15
N VAL A 163 -20.06 -4.12 -4.87
CA VAL A 163 -19.12 -4.35 -3.77
C VAL A 163 -19.02 -3.10 -2.90
N GLY A 164 -18.97 -3.30 -1.59
CA GLY A 164 -18.59 -2.29 -0.62
C GLY A 164 -17.19 -2.60 -0.10
N GLU A 165 -16.21 -1.82 -0.54
CA GLU A 165 -14.82 -1.92 -0.09
C GLU A 165 -14.45 -0.75 0.84
N ASP A 166 -13.61 -1.02 1.84
CA ASP A 166 -12.97 0.02 2.66
C ASP A 166 -11.71 -0.53 3.36
N LEU A 167 -10.92 0.38 3.94
CA LEU A 167 -10.00 0.00 5.02
C LEU A 167 -10.66 0.31 6.36
N VAL A 168 -10.56 -0.60 7.32
CA VAL A 168 -11.16 -0.44 8.66
C VAL A 168 -10.18 -0.83 9.75
N SER A 169 -10.43 -0.39 10.99
CA SER A 169 -9.66 -0.82 12.16
C SER A 169 -10.51 -1.72 13.03
N LEU A 170 -10.20 -3.02 13.07
CA LEU A 170 -10.92 -3.97 13.93
C LEU A 170 -10.01 -4.40 15.08
N GLY A 171 -10.43 -4.11 16.31
CA GLY A 171 -9.61 -4.38 17.50
C GLY A 171 -8.25 -3.66 17.47
N GLY A 172 -8.19 -2.48 16.87
CA GLY A 172 -6.96 -1.67 16.74
C GLY A 172 -5.99 -2.14 15.65
N LYS A 173 -6.40 -3.08 14.79
CA LYS A 173 -5.59 -3.58 13.68
C LYS A 173 -6.21 -3.14 12.34
N PRO A 174 -5.43 -2.55 11.42
CA PRO A 174 -5.92 -2.20 10.11
C PRO A 174 -6.26 -3.46 9.30
N ALA A 175 -7.35 -3.40 8.55
CA ALA A 175 -7.85 -4.51 7.75
C ALA A 175 -8.47 -4.01 6.44
N ILE A 176 -8.39 -4.85 5.42
CA ILE A 176 -9.14 -4.72 4.18
C ILE A 176 -10.54 -5.30 4.44
N LEU A 177 -11.56 -4.52 4.14
CA LEU A 177 -12.97 -4.92 4.22
C LEU A 177 -13.53 -5.06 2.80
N SER A 178 -14.14 -6.21 2.50
CA SER A 178 -14.92 -6.43 1.29
C SER A 178 -16.31 -6.98 1.64
N ILE A 179 -17.35 -6.31 1.17
CA ILE A 179 -18.75 -6.69 1.38
C ILE A 179 -19.42 -6.88 0.03
N MET A 180 -20.02 -8.04 -0.18
CA MET A 180 -20.68 -8.40 -1.43
C MET A 180 -22.05 -9.02 -1.16
N PRO A 181 -23.09 -8.68 -1.93
CA PRO A 181 -24.35 -9.39 -1.88
C PRO A 181 -24.23 -10.77 -2.50
N LEU A 182 -24.95 -11.75 -1.95
CA LEU A 182 -25.14 -13.04 -2.58
C LEU A 182 -26.11 -12.89 -3.76
N VAL A 183 -25.59 -13.04 -4.98
CA VAL A 183 -26.34 -12.85 -6.22
C VAL A 183 -26.35 -14.11 -7.08
N PRO A 184 -27.44 -14.37 -7.83
CA PRO A 184 -27.50 -15.54 -8.69
C PRO A 184 -26.44 -15.48 -9.79
N SER A 185 -25.82 -16.62 -10.05
CA SER A 185 -24.99 -16.89 -11.23
C SER A 185 -25.82 -17.26 -12.46
N THR A 186 -27.08 -17.68 -12.27
CA THR A 186 -28.00 -18.04 -13.36
C THR A 186 -29.35 -17.35 -13.25
N ASN A 187 -30.13 -17.37 -14.35
CA ASN A 187 -31.49 -16.83 -14.38
C ASN A 187 -32.55 -17.74 -13.73
N ARG A 188 -32.15 -18.81 -13.02
CA ARG A 188 -33.07 -19.76 -12.38
C ARG A 188 -33.60 -19.26 -11.04
N LEU A 189 -32.84 -18.39 -10.39
CA LEU A 189 -33.20 -17.80 -9.11
C LEU A 189 -33.50 -16.32 -9.31
N THR A 190 -34.64 -15.88 -8.79
CA THR A 190 -34.97 -14.47 -8.71
C THR A 190 -34.90 -14.03 -7.25
N GLN A 191 -34.25 -12.91 -7.00
CA GLN A 191 -34.14 -12.30 -5.69
C GLN A 191 -34.67 -10.88 -5.77
N ALA A 192 -35.49 -10.49 -4.80
CA ALA A 192 -35.98 -9.12 -4.73
C ALA A 192 -34.80 -8.18 -4.44
N ARG A 193 -34.70 -7.12 -5.22
CA ARG A 193 -33.62 -6.13 -5.07
C ARG A 193 -33.63 -5.54 -3.65
N GLY A 194 -32.46 -5.48 -3.03
CA GLY A 194 -32.28 -5.01 -1.65
C GLY A 194 -32.50 -6.08 -0.58
N SER A 195 -33.01 -7.27 -0.94
CA SER A 195 -33.22 -8.40 -0.01
C SER A 195 -32.05 -9.38 0.04
N GLU A 196 -30.97 -9.10 -0.69
CA GLU A 196 -29.81 -9.97 -0.77
C GLU A 196 -29.16 -10.11 0.61
N TYR A 197 -28.71 -11.33 0.93
CA TYR A 197 -27.83 -11.53 2.06
C TYR A 197 -26.46 -10.96 1.70
N LEU A 198 -25.74 -10.40 2.67
CA LEU A 198 -24.39 -9.90 2.47
C LEU A 198 -23.39 -10.89 3.00
N HIS A 199 -22.38 -11.17 2.21
CA HIS A 199 -21.17 -11.84 2.63
C HIS A 199 -20.11 -10.78 2.88
N ILE A 200 -19.55 -10.78 4.09
CA ILE A 200 -18.50 -9.88 4.54
C ILE A 200 -17.23 -10.70 4.66
N SER A 201 -16.14 -10.20 4.08
CA SER A 201 -14.81 -10.75 4.24
C SER A 201 -13.86 -9.66 4.74
N VAL A 202 -12.98 -10.03 5.66
CA VAL A 202 -11.97 -9.16 6.24
C VAL A 202 -10.61 -9.85 6.19
N GLU A 203 -9.60 -9.18 5.67
CA GLU A 203 -8.20 -9.59 5.75
C GLU A 203 -7.40 -8.54 6.54
N PHE A 204 -6.73 -8.96 7.62
CA PHE A 204 -5.89 -8.05 8.40
C PHE A 204 -4.62 -7.68 7.63
N ILE A 205 -4.32 -6.39 7.59
CA ILE A 205 -3.05 -5.90 7.05
C ILE A 205 -1.97 -6.11 8.12
N ASN A 206 -1.29 -7.26 8.02
CA ASN A 206 -0.19 -7.65 8.90
C ASN A 206 1.13 -7.72 8.12
N ASP A 207 2.23 -8.05 8.82
CA ASP A 207 3.56 -8.13 8.20
C ASP A 207 3.65 -9.22 7.11
N ALA A 208 2.79 -10.24 7.12
CA ALA A 208 2.75 -11.24 6.06
C ALA A 208 2.16 -10.67 4.76
N VAL A 209 1.05 -9.92 4.86
CA VAL A 209 0.46 -9.21 3.71
C VAL A 209 1.41 -8.14 3.18
N ILE A 210 1.98 -7.33 4.06
CA ILE A 210 2.97 -6.30 3.71
C ILE A 210 4.21 -6.95 3.08
N GLY A 211 4.67 -8.08 3.62
CA GLY A 211 5.80 -8.84 3.10
C GLY A 211 5.59 -9.32 1.66
N LYS A 212 4.39 -9.84 1.33
CA LYS A 212 4.03 -10.24 -0.05
C LYS A 212 4.12 -9.06 -1.02
N ILE A 213 3.62 -7.89 -0.61
CA ILE A 213 3.70 -6.67 -1.42
C ILE A 213 5.16 -6.26 -1.59
N ALA A 214 5.93 -6.26 -0.50
CA ALA A 214 7.32 -5.85 -0.50
C ALA A 214 8.19 -6.75 -1.38
N GLU A 215 7.98 -8.07 -1.32
CA GLU A 215 8.67 -9.06 -2.16
C GLU A 215 8.41 -8.82 -3.65
N LYS A 216 7.15 -8.58 -4.03
CA LYS A 216 6.76 -8.28 -5.42
C LYS A 216 7.50 -7.07 -6.00
N TYR A 217 7.80 -6.07 -5.17
CA TYR A 217 8.46 -4.83 -5.59
C TYR A 217 9.93 -4.71 -5.13
N LEU A 218 10.50 -5.76 -4.55
CA LEU A 218 11.87 -5.80 -4.02
C LEU A 218 12.17 -4.70 -2.97
N LEU A 219 11.19 -4.41 -2.12
CA LEU A 219 11.30 -3.42 -1.05
C LEU A 219 11.75 -4.11 0.24
N ALA A 220 12.80 -3.60 0.88
CA ALA A 220 13.38 -4.22 2.06
C ALA A 220 12.76 -3.68 3.36
N GLY A 221 12.73 -4.54 4.39
CA GLY A 221 12.36 -4.13 5.75
C GLY A 221 10.94 -3.60 5.89
N ALA A 222 10.01 -4.03 5.04
CA ALA A 222 8.63 -3.56 5.07
C ALA A 222 7.88 -4.12 6.30
N HIS A 223 7.20 -3.25 7.06
CA HIS A 223 6.48 -3.64 8.27
C HIS A 223 5.34 -2.66 8.58
N LEU A 224 4.39 -3.13 9.39
CA LEU A 224 3.33 -2.27 9.91
C LEU A 224 3.87 -1.37 11.04
N LEU A 225 3.61 -0.07 10.92
CA LEU A 225 3.93 0.94 11.93
C LEU A 225 2.65 1.37 12.69
N PRO A 226 2.65 1.30 14.03
CA PRO A 226 1.55 1.83 14.85
C PRO A 226 1.41 3.35 14.70
N LEU A 227 0.19 3.87 14.88
CA LEU A 227 -0.09 5.31 14.86
C LEU A 227 0.71 6.13 15.88
N SER A 228 1.14 5.50 16.98
CA SER A 228 1.95 6.15 18.03
C SER A 228 3.40 6.40 17.62
N GLN A 229 3.87 5.76 16.54
CA GLN A 229 5.24 5.89 16.07
C GLN A 229 5.32 6.96 14.97
N THR A 230 6.29 7.87 15.08
CA THR A 230 6.57 8.84 14.02
C THR A 230 6.97 8.11 12.75
N SER A 231 6.22 8.34 11.67
CA SER A 231 6.55 7.82 10.36
C SER A 231 7.73 8.59 9.75
N GLY A 232 8.71 7.85 9.24
CA GLY A 232 9.80 8.42 8.44
C GLY A 232 9.33 8.79 7.02
N SER A 233 10.25 9.26 6.19
CA SER A 233 9.95 9.58 4.79
C SER A 233 9.56 8.35 3.94
N ALA A 234 10.07 7.17 4.31
CA ALA A 234 9.75 5.88 3.71
C ALA A 234 8.57 5.21 4.44
N ALA A 235 7.41 5.84 4.29
CA ALA A 235 6.15 5.29 4.78
C ALA A 235 4.99 5.73 3.88
N ILE A 236 3.94 4.91 3.83
CA ILE A 236 2.63 5.29 3.29
C ILE A 236 1.55 5.11 4.37
N PRO A 237 0.57 6.02 4.47
CA PRO A 237 -0.53 5.85 5.40
C PRO A 237 -1.53 4.80 4.89
N LEU A 238 -2.10 4.03 5.81
CA LEU A 238 -3.31 3.24 5.58
C LEU A 238 -4.50 4.13 5.95
N VAL A 239 -5.34 4.46 4.98
CA VAL A 239 -6.40 5.47 5.15
C VAL A 239 -7.75 4.88 4.75
N ASP A 240 -8.76 5.05 5.61
CA ASP A 240 -10.13 4.66 5.29
C ASP A 240 -10.81 5.65 4.32
N SER A 241 -12.01 5.31 3.84
CA SER A 241 -12.81 6.15 2.94
C SER A 241 -13.20 7.51 3.52
N ARG A 242 -13.07 7.70 4.84
CA ARG A 242 -13.36 8.96 5.55
C ARG A 242 -12.11 9.83 5.72
N GLY A 243 -10.94 9.36 5.32
CA GLY A 243 -9.67 10.06 5.48
C GLY A 243 -8.98 9.79 6.83
N VAL A 244 -9.46 8.84 7.63
CA VAL A 244 -8.87 8.47 8.92
C VAL A 244 -7.66 7.56 8.68
N ILE A 245 -6.52 7.92 9.26
CA ILE A 245 -5.31 7.11 9.21
C ILE A 245 -5.41 5.99 10.25
N LEU A 246 -5.30 4.75 9.79
CA LEU A 246 -5.40 3.53 10.59
C LEU A 246 -4.02 2.97 11.00
N GLY A 247 -2.97 3.42 10.33
CA GLY A 247 -1.58 3.01 10.55
C GLY A 247 -0.70 3.46 9.39
N TYR A 248 0.56 3.02 9.40
CA TYR A 248 1.47 3.24 8.27
C TYR A 248 2.14 1.94 7.85
N ILE A 249 2.45 1.79 6.58
CA ILE A 249 3.40 0.78 6.11
C ILE A 249 4.75 1.50 5.99
N GLY A 250 5.73 1.09 6.80
CA GLY A 250 7.10 1.60 6.77
C GLY A 250 8.05 0.61 6.11
N TRP A 251 9.15 1.11 5.54
CA TRP A 251 10.18 0.26 4.94
C TRP A 251 11.57 0.92 4.99
N ASP A 252 12.60 0.14 4.66
CA ASP A 252 13.97 0.64 4.54
C ASP A 252 14.13 1.40 3.22
N GLN A 253 14.28 2.72 3.30
CA GLN A 253 14.39 3.57 2.11
C GLN A 253 15.59 3.18 1.24
N GLU A 254 15.34 2.81 -0.02
CA GLU A 254 16.42 2.67 -0.99
C GLU A 254 16.95 4.05 -1.41
N ARG A 255 18.27 4.25 -1.28
CA ARG A 255 18.98 5.51 -1.58
C ARG A 255 20.05 5.30 -2.65
N PRO A 256 19.66 5.17 -3.94
CA PRO A 256 20.59 4.85 -5.02
C PRO A 256 21.62 5.96 -5.28
N GLY A 257 21.24 7.23 -5.15
CA GLY A 257 22.14 8.38 -5.27
C GLY A 257 23.23 8.31 -4.22
N LEU A 258 22.85 8.20 -2.93
CA LEU A 258 23.82 8.10 -1.85
C LEU A 258 24.72 6.85 -1.99
N THR A 259 24.16 5.74 -2.47
CA THR A 259 24.91 4.51 -2.72
C THR A 259 25.96 4.71 -3.80
N LEU A 260 25.63 5.40 -4.89
CA LEU A 260 26.58 5.73 -5.96
C LEU A 260 27.70 6.64 -5.46
N VAL A 261 27.37 7.68 -4.70
CA VAL A 261 28.38 8.58 -4.09
C VAL A 261 29.31 7.81 -3.17
N ARG A 262 28.79 6.96 -2.28
CA ARG A 262 29.64 6.15 -1.37
C ARG A 262 30.59 5.23 -2.13
N LYS A 263 30.16 4.65 -3.25
CA LYS A 263 31.00 3.81 -4.10
C LYS A 263 32.05 4.61 -4.89
N ALA A 264 31.71 5.82 -5.33
CA ALA A 264 32.61 6.67 -6.11
C ALA A 264 33.56 7.53 -5.25
N ALA A 265 33.20 7.81 -3.99
CA ALA A 265 33.92 8.73 -3.11
C ALA A 265 35.41 8.44 -2.97
N PRO A 266 35.88 7.18 -2.79
CA PRO A 266 37.31 6.90 -2.68
C PRO A 266 38.09 7.35 -3.93
N ALA A 267 37.57 7.06 -5.12
CA ALA A 267 38.20 7.46 -6.38
C ALA A 267 38.18 8.98 -6.57
N LEU A 268 37.07 9.64 -6.22
CA LEU A 268 36.96 11.10 -6.28
C LEU A 268 37.95 11.79 -5.32
N ILE A 269 38.12 11.26 -4.10
CA ILE A 269 39.09 11.76 -3.12
C ILE A 269 40.52 11.63 -3.65
N VAL A 270 40.89 10.45 -4.18
CA VAL A 270 42.23 10.24 -4.78
C VAL A 270 42.46 11.20 -5.95
N GLY A 271 41.48 11.37 -6.83
CA GLY A 271 41.56 12.32 -7.93
C GLY A 271 41.74 13.77 -7.46
N LEU A 272 41.02 14.20 -6.42
CA LEU A 272 41.16 15.52 -5.83
C LEU A 272 42.55 15.74 -5.23
N LEU A 273 43.06 14.74 -4.50
CA LEU A 273 44.39 14.80 -3.87
C LEU A 273 45.50 14.90 -4.93
N LEU A 274 45.38 14.15 -6.03
CA LEU A 274 46.32 14.23 -7.16
C LEU A 274 46.25 15.60 -7.83
N ALA A 275 45.05 16.11 -8.12
CA ALA A 275 44.88 17.44 -8.72
C ALA A 275 45.43 18.56 -7.81
N ALA A 276 45.17 18.49 -6.51
CA ALA A 276 45.70 19.43 -5.53
C ALA A 276 47.24 19.36 -5.44
N SER A 277 47.83 18.16 -5.54
CA SER A 277 49.28 17.97 -5.56
C SER A 277 49.93 18.60 -6.79
N VAL A 278 49.31 18.45 -7.96
CA VAL A 278 49.77 19.09 -9.21
C VAL A 278 49.67 20.61 -9.10
N LEU A 279 48.57 21.15 -8.56
CA LEU A 279 48.40 22.58 -8.35
C LEU A 279 49.39 23.16 -7.32
N ALA A 280 49.76 22.41 -6.29
CA ALA A 280 50.75 22.83 -5.30
C ALA A 280 52.19 22.80 -5.85
N PHE A 281 52.43 22.03 -6.91
CA PHE A 281 53.73 21.92 -7.56
C PHE A 281 53.97 23.00 -8.64
N LEU A 282 52.90 23.50 -9.27
CA LEU A 282 52.92 24.57 -10.28
C LEU A 282 53.06 25.96 -9.64
#